data_AF-A0A6B3ID43-F1
#
_entry.id   AF-A0A6B3ID43-F1
#
_cell.length_a   1.000
_cell.length_b   1.000
_cell.length_c   1.000
_cell.angle_alpha   90.00
_cell.angle_beta   90.00
_cell.angle_gamma   90.00
#
_symmetry.space_group_name_H-M   'P 1'
#
loop_
_entity.id
_entity.type
_entity.pdbx_description
1 polymer ?
#
loop_
_entity_poly.entity_id
_entity_poly.type
_entity_poly.pdbx_seq_one_letter_code
_entity_poly.pdbx_strand_id
1 'polypeptide(L)' 'DSSQPKRLAEVLRTEMGGRVRVVELHSESLTTKGAGADTYLRMMRSNTTAMVTGLTGA' A
#
# COMPACT_ATOMS: atom_id res chain seq x y z
N ASP A 1 4.03 3.05 -14.23
CA ASP A 1 2.81 3.81 -14.51
C ASP A 1 1.63 3.03 -13.95
N SER A 2 1.51 3.05 -12.63
CA SER A 2 0.45 2.43 -11.82
C SER A 2 -0.70 3.42 -11.59
N SER A 3 -0.93 4.31 -12.54
CA SER A 3 -1.85 5.44 -12.42
C SER A 3 -3.31 5.01 -12.33
N GLN A 4 -3.66 3.79 -12.75
CA GLN A 4 -5.04 3.30 -12.68
C GLN A 4 -5.45 2.80 -11.28
N PRO A 5 -4.69 1.89 -10.60
CA PRO A 5 -5.06 1.43 -9.25
C PRO A 5 -5.17 2.57 -8.23
N LYS A 6 -4.20 3.48 -8.22
CA LYS A 6 -4.20 4.60 -7.27
C LYS A 6 -5.37 5.55 -7.51
N ARG A 7 -5.66 5.88 -8.76
CA ARG A 7 -6.79 6.76 -9.10
C ARG A 7 -8.13 6.15 -8.72
N LEU A 8 -8.31 4.84 -8.92
CA LEU A 8 -9.51 4.14 -8.48
C LEU A 8 -9.67 4.18 -6.96
N ALA A 9 -8.59 3.91 -6.21
CA ALA A 9 -8.60 3.96 -4.75
C ALA A 9 -8.96 5.36 -4.21
N GLU A 10 -8.43 6.42 -4.84
CA GLU A 10 -8.75 7.81 -4.46
C GLU A 10 -10.21 8.20 -4.76
N VAL A 11 -10.78 7.72 -5.87
CA VAL A 11 -12.20 7.91 -6.16
C VAL A 11 -13.05 7.23 -5.09
N LEU A 12 -12.78 5.96 -4.77
CA LEU A 12 -13.50 5.23 -3.72
C LEU A 12 -13.43 5.94 -2.37
N ARG A 13 -12.25 6.44 -1.99
CA ARG A 13 -12.09 7.25 -0.76
C ARG A 13 -12.99 8.49 -0.79
N THR A 14 -13.04 9.19 -1.91
CA THR A 14 -13.84 10.40 -2.10
C THR A 14 -15.33 10.08 -1.96
N GLU A 15 -15.83 9.05 -2.63
CA GLU A 15 -17.23 8.59 -2.55
C GLU A 15 -17.63 8.16 -1.14
N MET A 16 -16.68 7.65 -0.33
CA MET A 16 -16.94 7.27 1.07
C MET A 16 -16.87 8.45 2.07
N GLY A 17 -16.78 9.68 1.56
CA GLY A 17 -16.69 10.89 2.37
C GLY A 17 -15.34 11.03 3.08
N GLY A 18 -14.26 10.50 2.49
CA GLY A 18 -12.90 10.61 3.03
C GLY A 18 -12.62 9.76 4.26
N ARG A 19 -13.58 8.93 4.71
CA ARG A 19 -13.46 8.11 5.93
C ARG A 19 -12.62 6.84 5.76
N VAL A 20 -12.24 6.51 4.53
CA VAL A 20 -11.40 5.35 4.22
C VAL A 20 -9.97 5.79 3.98
N ARG A 21 -9.04 5.13 4.66
CA ARG A 21 -7.60 5.30 4.44
C ARG A 21 -7.14 4.39 3.31
N VAL A 22 -6.50 4.97 2.30
CA VAL A 22 -5.81 4.22 1.24
C VAL A 22 -4.38 3.95 1.71
N VAL A 23 -3.98 2.68 1.72
CA VAL A 23 -2.63 2.26 2.13
C VAL A 23 -1.97 1.58 0.94
N GLU A 24 -0.86 2.16 0.48
CA GLU A 24 -0.10 1.62 -0.64
C GLU A 24 0.65 0.35 -0.22
N LEU A 25 0.68 -0.64 -1.11
CA LEU A 25 1.44 -1.88 -0.96
C LEU A 25 2.38 -2.08 -2.16
N HIS A 26 3.45 -2.81 -1.95
CA HIS A 26 4.34 -3.22 -3.04
C HIS A 26 3.75 -4.45 -3.75
N SER A 27 3.37 -4.33 -5.02
CA SER A 27 2.70 -5.41 -5.78
C SER A 27 3.39 -5.77 -7.11
N GLU A 28 3.98 -4.79 -7.80
CA GLU A 28 4.51 -4.98 -9.17
C GLU A 28 6.03 -5.15 -9.23
N SER A 29 6.77 -4.53 -8.31
CA SER A 29 8.24 -4.59 -8.30
C SER A 29 8.82 -4.42 -6.90
N LEU A 30 10.03 -4.95 -6.73
CA LEU A 30 10.87 -4.65 -5.58
C LEU A 30 11.31 -3.19 -5.67
N THR A 31 11.50 -2.57 -4.51
CA THR A 31 12.10 -1.24 -4.46
C THR A 31 13.58 -1.31 -4.81
N THR A 32 14.18 -0.15 -5.08
CA THR A 32 15.64 -0.03 -5.16
C THR A 32 16.29 -0.53 -3.87
N LYS A 33 17.55 -0.98 -3.97
CA LYS A 33 18.32 -1.48 -2.83
C LYS A 33 18.31 -0.47 -1.68
N GLY A 34 17.99 -0.94 -0.47
CA GLY A 34 17.91 -0.11 0.73
C GLY A 34 16.54 0.54 0.98
N ALA A 35 15.64 0.60 0.01
CA ALA A 35 14.35 1.30 0.12
C ALA A 35 13.23 0.48 0.80
N GLY A 36 13.58 -0.47 1.65
CA GLY A 36 12.63 -1.16 2.53
C GLY A 36 11.98 -2.43 1.97
N ALA A 37 11.86 -2.56 0.65
CA ALA A 37 11.27 -3.72 -0.03
C ALA A 37 12.12 -4.21 -1.21
N ASP A 38 13.45 -4.21 -1.03
CA ASP A 38 14.47 -4.57 -2.03
C ASP A 38 14.71 -6.08 -2.18
N THR A 39 14.00 -6.89 -1.38
CA THR A 39 13.93 -8.35 -1.52
C THR A 39 12.49 -8.78 -1.34
N TYR A 40 12.13 -9.94 -1.88
CA TYR A 40 10.77 -10.47 -1.73
C TYR A 40 10.35 -10.62 -0.26
N LEU A 41 11.23 -11.13 0.61
CA LEU A 41 10.93 -11.27 2.04
C LEU A 41 10.71 -9.92 2.73
N ARG A 42 11.49 -8.90 2.36
CA ARG A 42 11.30 -7.54 2.90
C ARG A 42 10.03 -6.89 2.37
N MET A 43 9.72 -7.07 1.09
CA MET A 43 8.47 -6.64 0.47
C MET A 43 7.26 -7.24 1.19
N MET A 44 7.24 -8.56 1.39
CA MET A 44 6.16 -9.24 2.10
C MET A 44 6.05 -8.76 3.54
N ARG A 45 7.17 -8.60 4.26
CA ARG A 45 7.15 -8.09 5.63
C ARG A 45 6.60 -6.66 5.70
N SER A 46 7.01 -5.78 4.79
CA SER A 46 6.49 -4.40 4.68
C SER A 46 4.98 -4.40 4.46
N ASN A 47 4.50 -5.17 3.48
CA ASN A 47 3.07 -5.27 3.17
C ASN A 47 2.27 -5.85 4.34
N THR A 48 2.76 -6.91 4.99
CA THR A 48 2.11 -7.50 6.16
C THR A 48 2.01 -6.51 7.31
N THR A 49 3.08 -5.77 7.61
CA THR A 49 3.04 -4.72 8.63
C THR A 49 1.99 -3.67 8.30
N ALA A 50 1.99 -3.16 7.06
CA ALA A 50 1.02 -2.15 6.62
C ALA A 50 -0.44 -2.64 6.74
N MET A 51 -0.71 -3.90 6.38
CA MET A 51 -2.04 -4.50 6.52
C MET A 51 -2.44 -4.69 7.99
N VAL A 52 -1.56 -5.19 8.84
CA VAL A 52 -1.85 -5.38 10.27
C VAL A 52 -2.10 -4.04 10.96
N THR A 53 -1.28 -3.03 10.72
CA THR A 53 -1.51 -1.65 11.20
C THR A 53 -2.84 -1.11 10.67
N GLY A 54 -3.14 -1.38 9.40
CA GLY A 54 -4.44 -1.09 8.77
C GLY A 54 -5.64 -1.62 9.54
N LEU A 55 -5.60 -2.91 9.88
CA LEU A 55 -6.69 -3.65 10.51
C LEU A 55 -6.82 -3.40 12.01
N THR A 56 -5.70 -3.13 12.69
CA THR A 56 -5.67 -2.95 14.16
C THR A 56 -5.85 -1.50 14.59
N GLY A 57 -5.69 -0.54 13.67
CA GLY A 57 -5.78 0.89 13.98
C GLY A 57 -4.62 1.41 14.85
N ALA A 58 -3.54 0.63 14.97
CA ALA A 58 -2.30 1.01 15.64
C ALA A 58 -1.51 2.09 14.88
#